data_AF-A0A388NW12-F1
#
_entry.id   AF-A0A388NW12-F1
#
_cell.length_a   1.000
_cell.length_b   1.000
_cell.length_c   1.000
_cell.angle_alpha   90.00
_cell.angle_beta   90.00
_cell.angle_gamma   90.00
#
_symmetry.space_group_name_H-M   'P 1'
#
loop_
_entity.id
_entity.type
_entity.pdbx_description
1 polymer ?
#
loop_
_entity_poly.entity_id
_entity_poly.type
_entity_poly.pdbx_seq_one_letter_code
_entity_poly.pdbx_strand_id
1 'polypeptide(L)'
;MHVFIGVWILHHVSHVACPVWSKHSVAYAGTWDDLFVIAPKDLVRVSEGTVTDLKRIGHCSFCSKRVEYCDHMVTIAPQPEELELTIANQALSETTNESKTLRNEQVKAENSVAAKYWGDIQWRIIATFIVFCICWVGVFFFAVIGSLTLWQGLLLNSVFASTFYMPMHEATHKNIWGRRTTGRWVEDAIGKACSIPTLINFSSHRAGHMRHHAFTNDPARDPDHFTDGRLSELPVKFYGMTMVYSFLPFLCTDQTTSSASSARYEAFTQ
;
A
#
# COMPACT_ATOMS: atom_id res chain seq x y z
N MET A 1 68.96 -39.03 1.03
CA MET A 1 67.81 -38.12 1.22
C MET A 1 68.11 -36.86 0.41
N HIS A 2 67.88 -36.85 -0.92
CA HIS A 2 66.65 -36.38 -1.58
C HIS A 2 66.26 -35.00 -1.03
N VAL A 3 66.67 -33.86 -1.63
CA VAL A 3 66.35 -33.31 -2.97
C VAL A 3 64.85 -33.25 -3.23
N PHE A 4 64.37 -32.02 -3.50
CA PHE A 4 63.35 -31.61 -4.47
C PHE A 4 62.39 -30.57 -3.88
N ILE A 5 62.54 -29.30 -4.30
CA ILE A 5 61.38 -28.50 -4.70
C ILE A 5 61.78 -27.83 -6.01
N GLY A 6 61.33 -28.43 -7.11
CA GLY A 6 61.76 -28.11 -8.46
C GLY A 6 61.15 -26.82 -9.01
N VAL A 7 61.95 -26.11 -9.79
CA VAL A 7 61.49 -25.29 -10.91
C VAL A 7 61.61 -26.17 -12.15
N TRP A 8 60.50 -26.47 -12.83
CA TRP A 8 60.52 -26.83 -14.25
C TRP A 8 59.32 -26.19 -14.95
N ILE A 9 59.67 -25.37 -15.92
CA ILE A 9 58.80 -24.71 -16.89
C ILE A 9 58.55 -25.73 -18.01
N LEU A 10 57.29 -26.02 -18.36
CA LEU A 10 56.97 -26.46 -19.71
C LEU A 10 55.56 -26.03 -20.15
N HIS A 11 55.58 -25.11 -21.11
CA HIS A 11 54.77 -25.05 -22.33
C HIS A 11 53.22 -25.14 -22.26
N HIS A 12 52.67 -23.94 -22.49
CA HIS A 12 51.90 -23.57 -23.68
C HIS A 12 50.36 -23.64 -23.66
N VAL A 13 49.81 -22.51 -24.13
CA VAL A 13 48.48 -22.26 -24.70
C VAL A 13 47.33 -22.22 -23.69
N SER A 14 46.78 -21.02 -23.48
CA SER A 14 45.41 -20.66 -23.91
C SER A 14 44.97 -19.36 -23.21
N HIS A 15 44.18 -18.58 -23.92
CA HIS A 15 43.61 -17.30 -23.52
C HIS A 15 42.83 -17.33 -22.18
N VAL A 16 42.69 -16.13 -21.61
CA VAL A 16 41.63 -15.67 -20.67
C VAL A 16 41.86 -15.90 -19.16
N ALA A 17 41.52 -14.85 -18.40
CA ALA A 17 41.42 -14.67 -16.93
C ALA A 17 42.65 -13.98 -16.30
N CYS A 18 42.54 -12.93 -15.48
CA CYS A 18 41.45 -12.53 -14.57
C CYS A 18 41.58 -11.04 -14.19
N PRO A 19 40.47 -10.28 -14.02
CA PRO A 19 40.51 -9.00 -13.31
C PRO A 19 40.49 -9.28 -11.81
N VAL A 20 41.65 -9.25 -11.15
CA VAL A 20 41.70 -9.23 -9.69
C VAL A 20 41.25 -7.84 -9.24
N TRP A 21 39.97 -7.71 -8.93
CA TRP A 21 39.46 -6.64 -8.08
C TRP A 21 40.05 -6.86 -6.69
N SER A 22 40.98 -6.01 -6.24
CA SER A 22 41.30 -5.96 -4.82
C SER A 22 40.00 -5.60 -4.09
N LYS A 23 39.61 -6.39 -3.09
CA LYS A 23 38.36 -6.18 -2.35
C LYS A 23 38.35 -4.86 -1.55
N HIS A 24 39.51 -4.21 -1.43
CA HIS A 24 39.71 -3.03 -0.61
C HIS A 24 40.68 -2.07 -1.33
N SER A 25 40.39 -0.77 -1.21
CA SER A 25 41.28 0.34 -1.53
C SER A 25 41.77 0.96 -0.21
N VAL A 26 43.01 1.46 -0.20
CA VAL A 26 43.54 2.22 0.94
C VAL A 26 43.59 3.69 0.54
N ALA A 27 43.01 4.56 1.37
CA ALA A 27 42.96 6.01 1.14
C ALA A 27 43.54 6.76 2.36
N TYR A 28 44.08 7.96 2.12
CA TYR A 28 44.63 8.83 3.16
C TYR A 28 43.53 9.65 3.82
N ALA A 29 43.56 9.74 5.15
CA ALA A 29 42.66 10.55 5.96
C ALA A 29 43.39 11.79 6.51
N GLY A 30 43.73 12.73 5.62
CA GLY A 30 44.20 14.06 6.01
C GLY A 30 45.68 14.20 6.38
N THR A 31 46.38 13.15 6.81
CA THR A 31 47.85 13.13 7.00
C THR A 31 48.50 11.95 6.27
N TRP A 32 49.81 11.99 6.06
CA TRP A 32 50.56 10.93 5.35
C TRP A 32 50.75 9.64 6.16
N ASP A 33 50.38 9.64 7.43
CA ASP A 33 50.50 8.47 8.31
C ASP A 33 49.13 7.84 8.63
N ASP A 34 48.03 8.54 8.34
CA ASP A 34 46.66 8.08 8.60
C ASP A 34 46.03 7.45 7.34
N LEU A 35 46.03 6.11 7.32
CA LEU A 35 45.43 5.30 6.24
C LEU A 35 44.15 4.62 6.74
N PHE A 36 43.08 4.68 5.95
CA PHE A 36 41.87 3.90 6.18
C PHE A 36 41.56 2.99 4.99
N VAL A 37 40.95 1.86 5.31
CA VAL A 37 40.57 0.83 4.33
C VAL A 37 39.11 1.05 3.96
N ILE A 38 38.84 1.28 2.68
CA ILE A 38 37.49 1.51 2.17
C ILE A 38 37.25 0.66 0.91
N ALA A 39 36.04 0.14 0.76
CA ALA A 39 35.69 -0.60 -0.45
C ALA A 39 35.69 0.36 -1.67
N PRO A 40 36.20 -0.06 -2.84
CA PRO A 40 36.29 0.83 -4.01
C PRO A 40 34.95 1.48 -4.42
N LYS A 41 33.84 0.74 -4.27
CA LYS A 41 32.48 1.22 -4.54
C LYS A 41 32.05 2.36 -3.62
N ASP A 42 32.50 2.34 -2.37
CA ASP A 42 32.10 3.31 -1.36
C ASP A 42 33.02 4.54 -1.44
N LEU A 43 34.28 4.36 -1.87
CA LEU A 43 35.19 5.46 -2.22
C LEU A 43 34.64 6.32 -3.37
N VAL A 44 34.11 5.71 -4.42
CA VAL A 44 33.47 6.42 -5.55
C VAL A 44 32.22 7.18 -5.10
N ARG A 45 31.42 6.59 -4.19
CA ARG A 45 30.23 7.25 -3.63
C ARG A 45 30.57 8.45 -2.76
N VAL A 46 31.59 8.34 -1.91
CA VAL A 46 31.99 9.40 -0.98
C VAL A 46 32.72 10.55 -1.69
N SER A 47 33.50 10.24 -2.72
CA SER A 47 34.25 11.26 -3.48
C SER A 47 33.47 11.87 -4.65
N GLU A 48 32.29 11.31 -4.99
CA GLU A 48 31.56 11.59 -6.23
C GLU A 48 32.42 11.45 -7.51
N GLY A 49 33.53 10.71 -7.42
CA GLY A 49 34.51 10.58 -8.49
C GLY A 49 33.96 9.82 -9.71
N THR A 50 34.39 10.19 -10.90
CA THR A 50 34.07 9.44 -12.12
C THR A 50 35.06 8.29 -12.31
N VAL A 51 34.55 7.07 -12.52
CA VAL A 51 35.39 5.89 -12.76
C VAL A 51 35.90 5.93 -14.20
N THR A 52 37.21 6.12 -14.37
CA THR A 52 37.89 6.14 -15.68
C THR A 52 39.11 5.23 -15.69
N ASP A 53 39.45 4.65 -16.85
CA ASP A 53 40.64 3.80 -17.00
C ASP A 53 41.90 4.66 -17.22
N LEU A 54 42.54 5.03 -16.11
CA LEU A 54 43.74 5.88 -16.11
C LEU A 54 45.02 5.14 -16.57
N LYS A 55 44.99 3.82 -16.79
CA LYS A 55 46.19 3.07 -17.22
C LYS A 55 46.63 3.33 -18.65
N ARG A 56 45.87 4.11 -19.44
CA ARG A 56 46.18 4.43 -20.85
C ARG A 56 46.82 5.80 -21.09
N ILE A 57 47.12 6.58 -20.05
CA ILE A 57 47.81 7.88 -20.20
C ILE A 57 49.31 7.69 -19.96
N GLY A 58 49.99 7.10 -20.95
CA GLY A 58 51.44 7.29 -21.10
C GLY A 58 51.69 8.73 -21.58
N HIS A 59 52.59 9.45 -20.91
CA HIS A 59 52.91 10.88 -21.07
C HIS A 59 51.97 11.87 -20.38
N CYS A 60 52.35 12.28 -19.16
CA CYS A 60 51.87 13.51 -18.54
C CYS A 60 52.66 14.70 -19.11
N SER A 61 52.13 15.35 -20.16
CA SER A 61 52.59 16.67 -20.62
C SER A 61 51.89 17.83 -19.86
N PHE A 62 51.33 17.55 -18.68
CA PHE A 62 50.60 18.54 -17.88
C PHE A 62 51.34 18.95 -16.59
N CYS A 63 52.62 18.58 -16.46
CA CYS A 63 53.51 19.03 -15.39
C CYS A 63 54.10 20.42 -15.67
N SER A 64 53.29 21.40 -16.08
CA SER A 64 53.73 22.80 -16.22
C SER A 64 52.64 23.86 -16.03
N LYS A 65 51.44 23.50 -15.58
CA LYS A 65 50.48 24.51 -15.10
C LYS A 65 50.28 24.34 -13.61
N ARG A 66 50.82 25.34 -12.89
CA ARG A 66 50.44 25.79 -11.55
C ARG A 66 49.09 25.20 -11.16
N VAL A 67 49.09 24.43 -10.06
CA VAL A 67 47.89 23.91 -9.40
C VAL A 67 47.02 25.10 -9.05
N GLU A 68 46.13 25.48 -9.98
CA GLU A 68 44.95 26.26 -9.66
C GLU A 68 44.08 25.33 -8.84
N TYR A 69 44.18 25.56 -7.54
CA TYR A 69 43.31 25.05 -6.49
C TYR A 69 41.86 25.07 -7.01
N CYS A 70 41.27 23.89 -7.24
CA CYS A 70 39.83 23.77 -7.44
C CYS A 70 39.15 24.17 -6.14
N ASP A 71 38.89 25.46 -6.00
CA ASP A 71 38.16 26.11 -4.89
C ASP A 71 36.64 25.87 -4.97
N HIS A 72 36.18 24.83 -5.66
CA HIS A 72 34.76 24.56 -5.84
C HIS A 72 34.47 23.07 -5.88
N MET A 73 34.81 22.38 -4.80
CA MET A 73 34.08 21.21 -4.29
C MET A 73 34.59 20.92 -2.89
N VAL A 74 34.29 21.84 -1.96
CA VAL A 74 34.21 21.47 -0.55
C VAL A 74 32.98 20.59 -0.44
N THR A 75 33.11 19.28 -0.62
CA THR A 75 32.14 18.35 -0.04
C THR A 75 32.36 18.47 1.46
N ILE A 76 31.63 19.40 2.09
CA ILE A 76 31.59 19.56 3.53
C ILE A 76 31.14 18.19 4.05
N ALA A 77 32.06 17.41 4.62
CA ALA A 77 31.66 16.22 5.36
C ALA A 77 30.63 16.70 6.40
N PRO A 78 29.45 16.06 6.48
CA PRO A 78 28.41 16.50 7.40
C PRO A 78 29.01 16.57 8.80
N GLN A 79 28.63 17.59 9.55
CA GLN A 79 29.07 17.73 10.94
C GLN A 79 28.77 16.41 11.68
N PRO A 80 29.63 15.96 12.62
CA PRO A 80 29.50 14.64 13.23
C PRO A 80 28.10 14.37 13.82
N GLU A 81 27.42 15.41 14.29
CA GLU A 81 26.05 15.34 14.81
C GLU A 81 24.97 15.04 13.74
N GLU A 82 25.12 15.56 12.51
CA GLU A 82 24.18 15.30 11.40
C GLU A 82 24.35 13.88 10.84
N LEU A 83 25.58 13.35 10.87
CA LEU A 83 25.88 11.98 10.48
C LEU A 83 25.25 10.98 11.45
N GLU A 84 25.33 11.24 12.76
CA GLU A 84 24.70 10.38 13.78
C GLU A 84 23.17 10.34 13.62
N LEU A 85 22.52 11.49 13.37
CA LEU A 85 21.08 11.54 13.10
C LEU A 85 20.68 10.75 11.85
N THR A 86 21.50 10.81 10.80
CA THR A 86 21.25 10.07 9.56
C THR A 86 21.35 8.56 9.78
N ILE A 87 22.37 8.09 10.50
CA ILE A 87 22.54 6.67 10.84
C ILE A 87 21.39 6.18 11.73
N ALA A 88 20.97 6.97 12.71
CA ALA A 88 19.83 6.64 13.58
C ALA A 88 18.53 6.52 12.78
N ASN A 89 18.26 7.45 11.84
CA ASN A 89 17.10 7.39 10.96
C ASN A 89 17.14 6.20 10.00
N GLN A 90 18.32 5.84 9.49
CA GLN A 90 18.51 4.65 8.66
C GLN A 90 18.21 3.38 9.47
N ALA A 91 18.76 3.23 10.67
CA ALA A 91 18.48 2.10 11.56
C ALA A 91 16.98 2.03 11.94
N LEU A 92 16.32 3.17 12.18
CA LEU A 92 14.88 3.22 12.42
C LEU A 92 14.08 2.79 11.18
N SER A 93 14.53 3.17 9.99
CA SER A 93 13.89 2.76 8.73
C SER A 93 14.06 1.26 8.47
N GLU A 94 15.22 0.70 8.78
CA GLU A 94 15.54 -0.73 8.63
C GLU A 94 14.68 -1.57 9.58
N THR A 95 14.61 -1.20 10.86
CA THR A 95 13.74 -1.86 11.85
C THR A 95 12.26 -1.75 11.48
N THR A 96 11.82 -0.61 10.94
CA THR A 96 10.45 -0.43 10.43
C THR A 96 10.18 -1.32 9.21
N ASN A 97 11.15 -1.50 8.31
CA ASN A 97 11.00 -2.35 7.13
C ASN A 97 11.05 -3.84 7.49
N GLU A 98 11.91 -4.23 8.43
CA GLU A 98 11.97 -5.58 8.97
C GLU A 98 10.64 -5.96 9.64
N SER A 99 10.12 -5.10 10.52
CA SER A 99 8.81 -5.34 11.17
C SER A 99 7.64 -5.42 10.18
N LYS A 100 7.61 -4.59 9.13
CA LYS A 100 6.63 -4.71 8.02
C LYS A 100 6.76 -6.04 7.30
N THR A 101 7.99 -6.49 7.05
CA THR A 101 8.26 -7.77 6.36
C THR A 101 7.79 -8.94 7.19
N LEU A 102 8.14 -8.97 8.48
CA LEU A 102 7.69 -9.99 9.42
C LEU A 102 6.16 -10.03 9.51
N ARG A 103 5.49 -8.87 9.59
CA ARG A 103 4.03 -8.80 9.60
C ARG A 103 3.41 -9.36 8.31
N ASN A 104 3.99 -9.07 7.14
CA ASN A 104 3.50 -9.60 5.88
C ASN A 104 3.68 -11.12 5.78
N GLU A 105 4.78 -11.65 6.29
CA GLU A 105 5.01 -13.10 6.35
C GLU A 105 4.04 -13.79 7.32
N GLN A 106 3.81 -13.19 8.49
CA GLN A 106 2.80 -13.67 9.43
C GLN A 106 1.42 -13.72 8.78
N VAL A 107 0.98 -12.63 8.12
CA VAL A 107 -0.32 -12.59 7.43
C VAL A 107 -0.40 -13.63 6.31
N LYS A 108 0.70 -13.89 5.59
CA LYS A 108 0.74 -14.98 4.59
C LYS A 108 0.61 -16.36 5.23
N ALA A 109 1.28 -16.60 6.35
CA ALA A 109 1.20 -17.85 7.09
C ALA A 109 -0.23 -18.08 7.62
N GLU A 110 -0.83 -17.06 8.25
CA GLU A 110 -2.23 -17.08 8.71
C GLU A 110 -3.19 -17.36 7.54
N ASN A 111 -3.03 -16.66 6.41
CA ASN A 111 -3.83 -16.89 5.22
C ASN A 111 -3.70 -18.30 4.67
N SER A 112 -2.50 -18.90 4.72
CA SER A 112 -2.27 -20.28 4.27
C SER A 112 -2.98 -21.33 5.14
N VAL A 113 -3.14 -21.04 6.44
CA VAL A 113 -3.90 -21.88 7.38
C VAL A 113 -5.39 -21.67 7.17
N ALA A 114 -5.84 -20.40 7.15
CA ALA A 114 -7.23 -20.03 6.95
C ALA A 114 -7.75 -20.58 5.62
N ALA A 115 -6.91 -20.59 4.58
CA ALA A 115 -7.22 -21.09 3.26
C ALA A 115 -7.82 -22.51 3.21
N LYS A 116 -7.66 -23.33 4.25
CA LYS A 116 -8.29 -24.64 4.28
C LYS A 116 -9.81 -24.58 4.50
N TYR A 117 -10.31 -23.46 5.04
CA TYR A 117 -11.68 -23.31 5.52
C TYR A 117 -12.49 -22.26 4.75
N TRP A 118 -11.87 -21.51 3.82
CA TRP A 118 -12.55 -20.50 3.00
C TRP A 118 -12.03 -20.53 1.56
N GLY A 119 -12.91 -20.24 0.58
CA GLY A 119 -12.50 -20.09 -0.82
C GLY A 119 -13.46 -20.64 -1.87
N ASP A 120 -14.47 -21.39 -1.46
CA ASP A 120 -15.54 -21.85 -2.34
C ASP A 120 -16.61 -20.77 -2.56
N ILE A 121 -17.41 -20.98 -3.62
CA ILE A 121 -18.53 -20.10 -3.95
C ILE A 121 -19.61 -20.25 -2.89
N GLN A 122 -20.05 -19.11 -2.34
CA GLN A 122 -21.07 -19.08 -1.30
C GLN A 122 -22.48 -19.09 -1.89
N TRP A 123 -22.92 -20.27 -2.32
CA TRP A 123 -24.25 -20.48 -2.89
C TRP A 123 -25.39 -20.01 -1.98
N ARG A 124 -25.20 -20.11 -0.66
CA ARG A 124 -26.18 -19.61 0.32
C ARG A 124 -26.47 -18.12 0.11
N ILE A 125 -25.44 -17.30 -0.07
CA ILE A 125 -25.61 -15.84 -0.22
C ILE A 125 -26.26 -15.51 -1.56
N ILE A 126 -25.88 -16.20 -2.63
CA ILE A 126 -26.48 -16.04 -3.96
C ILE A 126 -27.96 -16.43 -3.92
N ALA A 127 -28.30 -17.57 -3.31
CA ALA A 127 -29.68 -18.02 -3.16
C ALA A 127 -30.52 -17.06 -2.32
N THR A 128 -29.98 -16.59 -1.18
CA THR A 128 -30.63 -15.56 -0.35
C THR A 128 -30.91 -14.31 -1.18
N PHE A 129 -29.92 -13.78 -1.91
CA PHE A 129 -30.11 -12.61 -2.76
C PHE A 129 -31.23 -12.82 -3.79
N ILE A 130 -31.23 -13.95 -4.51
CA ILE A 130 -32.24 -14.21 -5.55
C ILE A 130 -33.64 -14.34 -4.93
N VAL A 131 -33.79 -15.13 -3.87
CA VAL A 131 -35.09 -15.36 -3.21
C VAL A 131 -35.66 -14.04 -2.70
N PHE A 132 -34.88 -13.26 -1.97
CA PHE A 132 -35.37 -11.99 -1.43
C PHE A 132 -35.55 -10.92 -2.49
N CYS A 133 -34.80 -10.96 -3.61
CA CYS A 133 -35.07 -10.13 -4.78
C CYS A 133 -36.45 -10.41 -5.38
N ILE A 134 -36.79 -11.68 -5.57
CA ILE A 134 -38.11 -12.09 -6.07
C ILE A 134 -39.21 -11.68 -5.08
N CYS A 135 -39.01 -11.92 -3.78
CA CYS A 135 -39.98 -11.53 -2.76
C CYS A 135 -40.20 -10.02 -2.70
N TRP A 136 -39.12 -9.22 -2.73
CA TRP A 136 -39.16 -7.77 -2.67
C TRP A 136 -39.88 -7.17 -3.87
N VAL A 137 -39.54 -7.59 -5.10
CA VAL A 137 -40.26 -7.17 -6.32
C VAL A 137 -41.70 -7.68 -6.31
N GLY A 138 -41.94 -8.89 -5.80
CA GLY A 138 -43.28 -9.46 -5.66
C GLY A 138 -44.20 -8.63 -4.79
N VAL A 139 -43.71 -8.08 -3.67
CA VAL A 139 -44.53 -7.20 -2.81
C VAL A 139 -45.02 -5.96 -3.57
N PHE A 140 -44.16 -5.32 -4.37
CA PHE A 140 -44.58 -4.21 -5.22
C PHE A 140 -45.65 -4.62 -6.23
N PHE A 141 -45.45 -5.75 -6.90
CA PHE A 141 -46.44 -6.27 -7.85
C PHE A 141 -47.81 -6.51 -7.19
N PHE A 142 -47.85 -7.19 -6.04
CA PHE A 142 -49.09 -7.45 -5.31
C PHE A 142 -49.75 -6.18 -4.77
N ALA A 143 -48.97 -5.16 -4.41
CA ALA A 143 -49.50 -3.86 -4.01
C ALA A 143 -50.15 -3.12 -5.20
N VAL A 144 -49.52 -3.14 -6.38
CA VAL A 144 -50.04 -2.46 -7.59
C VAL A 144 -51.35 -3.07 -8.08
N ILE A 145 -51.50 -4.39 -8.03
CA ILE A 145 -52.76 -5.07 -8.41
C ILE A 145 -53.85 -4.99 -7.32
N GLY A 146 -53.58 -4.32 -6.19
CA GLY A 146 -54.53 -4.16 -5.10
C GLY A 146 -54.74 -5.40 -4.23
N SER A 147 -53.90 -6.43 -4.35
CA SER A 147 -53.97 -7.64 -3.51
C SER A 147 -53.40 -7.42 -2.10
N LEU A 148 -52.47 -6.47 -1.94
CA LEU A 148 -51.96 -6.02 -0.66
C LEU A 148 -52.37 -4.57 -0.39
N THR A 149 -52.78 -4.28 0.84
CA THR A 149 -52.92 -2.88 1.28
C THR A 149 -51.54 -2.22 1.36
N LEU A 150 -51.49 -0.89 1.21
CA LEU A 150 -50.23 -0.14 1.26
C LEU A 150 -49.46 -0.35 2.57
N TRP A 151 -50.16 -0.46 3.71
CA TRP A 151 -49.54 -0.72 5.01
C TRP A 151 -48.91 -2.11 5.09
N GLN A 152 -49.58 -3.15 4.56
CA GLN A 152 -49.01 -4.50 4.49
C GLN A 152 -47.80 -4.53 3.56
N GLY A 153 -47.90 -3.87 2.40
CA GLY A 153 -46.80 -3.70 1.46
C GLY A 153 -45.59 -3.04 2.12
N LEU A 154 -45.81 -1.93 2.84
CA LEU A 154 -44.76 -1.22 3.56
C LEU A 154 -44.02 -2.13 4.54
N LEU A 155 -44.75 -2.85 5.41
CA LEU A 155 -44.15 -3.71 6.44
C LEU A 155 -43.37 -4.88 5.83
N LEU A 156 -43.98 -5.61 4.88
CA LEU A 156 -43.33 -6.74 4.21
C LEU A 156 -42.09 -6.29 3.43
N ASN A 157 -42.21 -5.19 2.69
CA ASN A 157 -41.11 -4.68 1.89
C ASN A 157 -39.95 -4.20 2.77
N SER A 158 -40.24 -3.61 3.94
CA SER A 158 -39.22 -3.20 4.92
C SER A 158 -38.45 -4.41 5.45
N VAL A 159 -39.17 -5.49 5.80
CA VAL A 159 -38.53 -6.73 6.27
C VAL A 159 -37.65 -7.33 5.16
N PHE A 160 -38.17 -7.46 3.94
CA PHE A 160 -37.37 -8.00 2.84
C PHE A 160 -36.18 -7.11 2.48
N ALA A 161 -36.36 -5.78 2.44
CA ALA A 161 -35.28 -4.83 2.21
C ALA A 161 -34.13 -4.97 3.23
N SER A 162 -34.45 -5.21 4.51
CA SER A 162 -33.43 -5.41 5.55
C SER A 162 -32.52 -6.62 5.27
N THR A 163 -33.04 -7.67 4.61
CA THR A 163 -32.27 -8.89 4.31
C THR A 163 -31.17 -8.67 3.27
N PHE A 164 -31.27 -7.63 2.43
CA PHE A 164 -30.26 -7.30 1.41
C PHE A 164 -28.95 -6.79 2.01
N TYR A 165 -28.95 -6.37 3.28
CA TYR A 165 -27.72 -5.97 3.96
C TYR A 165 -26.70 -7.12 4.02
N MET A 166 -27.14 -8.36 4.25
CA MET A 166 -26.24 -9.50 4.35
C MET A 166 -25.51 -9.81 3.02
N PRO A 167 -26.18 -9.95 1.86
CA PRO A 167 -25.49 -10.07 0.58
C PRO A 167 -24.60 -8.87 0.24
N MET A 168 -25.00 -7.65 0.61
CA MET A 168 -24.19 -6.45 0.41
C MET A 168 -22.91 -6.48 1.25
N HIS A 169 -23.00 -6.89 2.52
CA HIS A 169 -21.87 -7.06 3.42
C HIS A 169 -20.88 -8.09 2.89
N GLU A 170 -21.36 -9.26 2.44
CA GLU A 170 -20.47 -10.29 1.87
C GLU A 170 -19.82 -9.84 0.55
N ALA A 171 -20.51 -9.02 -0.25
CA ALA A 171 -19.95 -8.41 -1.45
C ALA A 171 -18.83 -7.40 -1.12
N THR A 172 -18.97 -6.61 -0.05
CA THR A 172 -17.92 -5.70 0.45
C THR A 172 -16.60 -6.45 0.68
N HIS A 173 -16.69 -7.62 1.32
CA HIS A 173 -15.57 -8.52 1.61
C HIS A 173 -15.06 -9.32 0.43
N LYS A 174 -15.74 -9.29 -0.73
CA LYS A 174 -15.43 -10.13 -1.89
C LYS A 174 -15.42 -11.63 -1.51
N ASN A 175 -16.39 -12.04 -0.72
CA ASN A 175 -16.45 -13.39 -0.16
C ASN A 175 -17.35 -14.35 -0.97
N ILE A 176 -18.22 -13.82 -1.84
CA ILE A 176 -19.25 -14.57 -2.55
C ILE A 176 -18.64 -15.58 -3.54
N TRP A 177 -17.64 -15.16 -4.31
CA TRP A 177 -16.93 -15.97 -5.31
C TRP A 177 -15.68 -16.66 -4.74
N GLY A 178 -15.42 -16.50 -3.45
CA GLY A 178 -14.30 -17.10 -2.74
C GLY A 178 -12.95 -16.66 -3.32
N ARG A 179 -12.10 -17.60 -3.72
CA ARG A 179 -10.77 -17.29 -4.33
C ARG A 179 -10.81 -17.03 -5.83
N ARG A 180 -11.91 -17.34 -6.49
CA ARG A 180 -11.99 -17.27 -7.95
C ARG A 180 -12.09 -15.81 -8.37
N THR A 181 -11.10 -15.32 -9.11
CA THR A 181 -11.06 -13.93 -9.58
C THR A 181 -11.98 -13.66 -10.76
N THR A 182 -12.45 -14.71 -11.45
CA THR A 182 -13.26 -14.62 -12.68
C THR A 182 -14.64 -13.99 -12.47
N GLY A 183 -15.18 -13.99 -11.25
CA GLY A 183 -16.52 -13.48 -10.94
C GLY A 183 -16.55 -12.25 -10.05
N ARG A 184 -15.43 -11.52 -9.87
CA ARG A 184 -15.39 -10.35 -8.97
C ARG A 184 -16.38 -9.25 -9.36
N TRP A 185 -16.62 -9.07 -10.66
CA TRP A 185 -17.62 -8.10 -11.14
C TRP A 185 -19.04 -8.45 -10.70
N VAL A 186 -19.35 -9.75 -10.51
CA VAL A 186 -20.66 -10.22 -10.05
C VAL A 186 -20.88 -9.80 -8.60
N GLU A 187 -19.84 -9.86 -7.77
CA GLU A 187 -19.91 -9.41 -6.38
C GLU A 187 -20.20 -7.91 -6.32
N ASP A 188 -19.48 -7.12 -7.13
CA ASP A 188 -19.73 -5.67 -7.22
C ASP A 188 -21.14 -5.37 -7.76
N ALA A 189 -21.65 -6.17 -8.69
CA ALA A 189 -23.00 -6.04 -9.21
C ALA A 189 -24.06 -6.38 -8.15
N ILE A 190 -23.89 -7.47 -7.39
CA ILE A 190 -24.76 -7.85 -6.27
C ILE A 190 -24.75 -6.76 -5.21
N GLY A 191 -23.57 -6.27 -4.82
CA GLY A 191 -23.42 -5.20 -3.83
C GLY A 191 -24.14 -3.92 -4.27
N LYS A 192 -23.96 -3.50 -5.53
CA LYS A 192 -24.69 -2.36 -6.11
C LYS A 192 -26.19 -2.62 -6.22
N ALA A 193 -26.64 -3.82 -6.58
CA ALA A 193 -28.07 -4.13 -6.62
C ALA A 193 -28.71 -4.05 -5.22
N CYS A 194 -28.01 -4.56 -4.19
CA CYS A 194 -28.44 -4.49 -2.81
C CYS A 194 -28.43 -3.07 -2.23
N SER A 195 -27.72 -2.12 -2.86
CA SER A 195 -27.77 -0.70 -2.46
C SER A 195 -29.16 -0.08 -2.66
N ILE A 196 -29.96 -0.61 -3.60
CA ILE A 196 -31.27 -0.03 -3.93
C ILE A 196 -32.28 -0.28 -2.79
N PRO A 197 -32.51 -1.53 -2.32
CA PRO A 197 -33.44 -1.75 -1.22
C PRO A 197 -32.94 -1.20 0.12
N THR A 198 -31.62 -1.18 0.33
CA THR A 198 -31.03 -0.72 1.60
C THR A 198 -30.89 0.80 1.68
N LEU A 199 -30.92 1.49 0.54
CA LEU A 199 -30.61 2.93 0.42
C LEU A 199 -29.19 3.29 0.91
N ILE A 200 -28.27 2.33 0.89
CA ILE A 200 -26.88 2.51 1.31
C ILE A 200 -25.98 2.46 0.08
N ASN A 201 -25.22 3.53 -0.18
CA ASN A 201 -24.27 3.55 -1.30
C ASN A 201 -23.18 2.48 -1.11
N PHE A 202 -23.13 1.51 -2.02
CA PHE A 202 -22.21 0.37 -1.92
C PHE A 202 -20.72 0.79 -1.90
N SER A 203 -20.32 1.78 -2.70
CA SER A 203 -18.90 2.19 -2.76
C SER A 203 -18.45 2.87 -1.47
N SER A 204 -19.28 3.78 -0.94
CA SER A 204 -19.01 4.45 0.33
C SER A 204 -19.01 3.45 1.48
N HIS A 205 -20.03 2.59 1.54
CA HIS A 205 -20.15 1.56 2.56
C HIS A 205 -18.97 0.59 2.52
N ARG A 206 -18.55 0.11 1.35
CA ARG A 206 -17.39 -0.77 1.21
C ARG A 206 -16.12 -0.13 1.78
N ALA A 207 -15.88 1.15 1.50
CA ALA A 207 -14.71 1.86 2.03
C ALA A 207 -14.79 2.02 3.56
N GLY A 208 -15.93 2.46 4.08
CA GLY A 208 -16.16 2.64 5.53
C GLY A 208 -16.06 1.32 6.29
N HIS A 209 -16.74 0.28 5.80
CA HIS A 209 -16.78 -1.05 6.39
C HIS A 209 -15.39 -1.71 6.47
N MET A 210 -14.58 -1.59 5.42
CA MET A 210 -13.21 -2.09 5.46
C MET A 210 -12.32 -1.31 6.43
N ARG A 211 -12.57 -0.01 6.60
CA ARG A 211 -11.88 0.82 7.60
C ARG A 211 -12.31 0.46 9.02
N HIS A 212 -13.60 0.23 9.24
CA HIS A 212 -14.14 -0.28 10.50
C HIS A 212 -13.45 -1.59 10.89
N HIS A 213 -13.33 -2.58 10.00
CA HIS A 213 -12.61 -3.82 10.31
C HIS A 213 -11.12 -3.62 10.58
N ALA A 214 -10.48 -2.65 9.93
CA ALA A 214 -9.05 -2.37 10.13
C ALA A 214 -8.77 -1.67 11.48
N PHE A 215 -9.74 -0.90 12.00
CA PHE A 215 -9.56 -0.06 13.18
C PHE A 215 -10.70 -0.20 14.19
N THR A 216 -11.33 -1.37 14.29
CA THR A 216 -12.55 -1.57 15.08
C THR A 216 -12.39 -1.04 16.51
N ASN A 217 -13.35 -0.23 16.97
CA ASN A 217 -13.37 0.45 18.27
C ASN A 217 -12.27 1.51 18.50
N ASP A 218 -11.54 1.92 17.47
CA ASP A 218 -10.63 3.05 17.56
C ASP A 218 -11.40 4.38 17.49
N PRO A 219 -11.33 5.25 18.52
CA PRO A 219 -12.16 6.46 18.57
C PRO A 219 -11.90 7.47 17.45
N ALA A 220 -10.72 7.46 16.85
CA ALA A 220 -10.30 8.43 15.85
C ALA A 220 -10.35 7.87 14.43
N ARG A 221 -10.24 6.54 14.27
CA ARG A 221 -10.03 5.91 12.95
C ARG A 221 -11.21 5.06 12.49
N ASP A 222 -12.02 4.55 13.41
CA ASP A 222 -13.21 3.78 13.10
C ASP A 222 -14.37 4.72 12.69
N PRO A 223 -14.85 4.65 11.43
CA PRO A 223 -15.96 5.49 10.99
C PRO A 223 -17.26 5.23 11.76
N ASP A 224 -17.43 4.06 12.37
CA ASP A 224 -18.66 3.64 13.03
C ASP A 224 -18.62 3.81 14.56
N HIS A 225 -17.51 4.33 15.11
CA HIS A 225 -17.34 4.51 16.56
C HIS A 225 -18.40 5.41 17.21
N PHE A 226 -19.03 6.31 16.44
CA PHE A 226 -20.12 7.15 16.95
C PHE A 226 -21.33 6.33 17.45
N THR A 227 -21.43 5.05 17.06
CA THR A 227 -22.48 4.11 17.51
C THR A 227 -22.13 3.36 18.79
N ASP A 228 -20.91 3.51 19.32
CA ASP A 228 -20.49 2.89 20.59
C ASP A 228 -21.30 3.42 21.78
N GLY A 229 -21.39 2.65 22.87
CA GLY A 229 -22.04 3.04 24.12
C GLY A 229 -23.28 2.21 24.49
N ARG A 230 -24.12 2.76 25.36
CA ARG A 230 -25.28 2.04 25.91
C ARG A 230 -26.39 1.94 24.87
N LEU A 231 -27.07 0.79 24.81
CA LEU A 231 -28.19 0.56 23.86
C LEU A 231 -29.29 1.64 23.92
N SER A 232 -29.50 2.26 25.08
CA SER A 232 -30.47 3.35 25.27
C SER A 232 -30.10 4.64 24.51
N GLU A 233 -28.83 4.82 24.13
CA GLU A 233 -28.35 6.00 23.40
C GLU A 233 -28.45 5.83 21.88
N LEU A 234 -28.55 4.58 21.41
CA LEU A 234 -28.61 4.25 19.98
C LEU A 234 -29.73 4.98 19.23
N PRO A 235 -30.98 5.08 19.74
CA PRO A 235 -32.03 5.79 19.04
C PRO A 235 -31.70 7.26 18.80
N VAL A 236 -31.05 7.92 19.78
CA VAL A 236 -30.66 9.33 19.68
C VAL A 236 -29.54 9.50 18.67
N LYS A 237 -28.51 8.64 18.72
CA LYS A 237 -27.39 8.65 17.77
C LYS A 237 -27.85 8.36 16.35
N PHE A 238 -28.72 7.37 16.17
CA PHE A 238 -29.29 6.99 14.89
C PHE A 238 -30.15 8.11 14.30
N TYR A 239 -31.02 8.73 15.11
CA TYR A 239 -31.81 9.87 14.68
C TYR A 239 -30.94 11.07 14.30
N GLY A 240 -29.94 11.40 15.13
CA GLY A 240 -28.99 12.49 14.85
C GLY A 240 -28.27 12.29 13.51
N MET A 241 -27.75 11.09 13.27
CA MET A 241 -27.08 10.74 12.02
C MET A 241 -28.03 10.81 10.81
N THR A 242 -29.25 10.30 10.97
CA THR A 242 -30.29 10.34 9.91
C THR A 242 -30.66 11.78 9.56
N MET A 243 -30.81 12.65 10.56
CA MET A 243 -31.09 14.08 10.34
C MET A 243 -29.92 14.75 9.60
N VAL A 244 -28.69 14.55 10.06
CA VAL A 244 -27.50 15.13 9.40
C VAL A 244 -27.43 14.70 7.92
N TYR A 245 -27.61 13.40 7.62
CA TYR A 245 -27.59 12.93 6.24
C TYR A 245 -28.77 13.43 5.38
N SER A 246 -29.96 13.55 5.97
CA SER A 246 -31.14 14.05 5.26
C SER A 246 -31.03 15.55 4.92
N PHE A 247 -30.35 16.32 5.77
CA PHE A 247 -30.19 17.77 5.60
C PHE A 247 -28.86 18.18 4.94
N LEU A 248 -27.84 17.32 4.91
CA LEU A 248 -26.56 17.57 4.26
C LEU A 248 -26.68 18.09 2.82
N PRO A 249 -27.56 17.55 1.95
CA PRO A 249 -27.75 18.08 0.61
C PRO A 249 -28.23 19.53 0.57
N PHE A 250 -28.96 19.99 1.60
CA PHE A 250 -29.42 21.38 1.72
C PHE A 250 -28.37 22.29 2.36
N LEU A 251 -27.48 21.74 3.19
CA LEU A 251 -26.42 22.48 3.88
C LEU A 251 -25.14 22.61 3.05
N CYS A 252 -24.95 21.76 2.02
CA CYS A 252 -23.77 21.76 1.15
C CYS A 252 -24.01 22.32 -0.26
N THR A 253 -25.09 23.07 -0.52
CA THR A 253 -25.39 23.60 -1.86
C THR A 253 -24.43 24.67 -2.40
N ASP A 254 -23.41 25.11 -1.66
CA ASP A 254 -22.63 26.32 -1.99
C ASP A 254 -21.16 26.12 -2.40
N GLN A 255 -20.70 24.92 -2.81
CA GLN A 255 -19.26 24.73 -3.12
C GLN A 255 -18.91 24.17 -4.51
N THR A 256 -19.85 23.85 -5.40
CA THR A 256 -19.53 23.15 -6.67
C THR A 256 -19.31 24.04 -7.90
N THR A 257 -19.20 25.36 -7.80
CA THR A 257 -18.99 26.22 -8.98
C THR A 257 -17.68 27.03 -9.00
N SER A 258 -16.89 27.10 -7.92
CA SER A 258 -15.70 27.98 -7.89
C SER A 258 -14.34 27.28 -7.77
N SER A 259 -14.24 26.07 -7.20
CA SER A 259 -12.95 25.43 -6.91
C SER A 259 -12.53 24.32 -7.88
N ALA A 260 -13.45 23.81 -8.72
CA ALA A 260 -13.15 22.73 -9.66
C ALA A 260 -12.42 23.21 -10.94
N SER A 261 -12.38 24.51 -11.24
CA SER A 261 -11.68 25.05 -12.41
C SER A 261 -10.21 25.39 -12.13
N SER A 262 -9.83 25.73 -10.89
CA SER A 262 -8.45 26.10 -10.56
C SER A 262 -7.55 24.88 -10.31
N ALA A 263 -8.06 23.85 -9.63
CA ALA A 263 -7.26 22.66 -9.28
C ALA A 263 -6.90 21.77 -10.50
N ARG A 264 -7.65 21.86 -11.61
CA ARG A 264 -7.33 21.13 -12.84
C ARG A 264 -6.25 21.79 -13.70
N TYR A 265 -5.95 23.08 -13.49
CA TYR A 265 -4.91 23.77 -14.25
C TYR A 265 -3.50 23.54 -13.67
N GLU A 266 -3.36 23.39 -12.36
CA GLU A 266 -2.03 23.18 -11.74
C GLU A 266 -1.49 21.75 -11.89
N ALA A 267 -2.36 20.76 -12.09
CA ALA A 267 -1.94 19.37 -12.27
C ALA A 267 -1.45 19.04 -13.70
N PHE A 268 -1.49 20.00 -14.63
CA PHE A 268 -1.04 19.81 -16.02
C PHE A 268 0.23 20.62 -16.37
N THR A 269 0.76 21.38 -15.41
CA THR A 269 1.94 22.25 -15.59
C THR A 269 3.10 21.92 -14.65
N GLN A 270 3.07 20.77 -13.97
CA GLN A 270 4.24 20.16 -13.30
C GLN A 270 4.50 18.78 -13.90
#